data_AF-A0A1A2PMM8-F1
#
_entry.id   AF-A0A1A2PMM8-F1
#
_cell.length_a   1.000
_cell.length_b   1.000
_cell.length_c   1.000
_cell.angle_alpha   90.00
_cell.angle_beta   90.00
_cell.angle_gamma   90.00
#
_symmetry.space_group_name_H-M   'P 1'
#
loop_
_entity.id
_entity.type
_entity.pdbx_description
1 polymer ?
#
loop_
_entity_poly.entity_id
_entity_poly.type
_entity_poly.pdbx_seq_one_letter_code
_entity_poly.pdbx_strand_id
1 'polypeptide(L)'
;MILANGGFSPIAPQAFAETAPMFYSSYFVPRTGLELETRFATYGEMYRVQPMINAVVNKLANNIARLNMFVWDEASPTGKVLDQDSPYAKLIANPCPTMDTYSFLRWTWATRLIYGEAYWIKLREGRGNQITGFVPMHPAMTQIHRESDGSLRYRFMGQPNEEIREEDVVPFREYNPDDTMRGLSRLEALRSTLMNEDSSRRATASWWKRMGRPSFALKLDGKLDPKGKERLRQQFEQQYSGSTNVGGVMVLENGTEVTPLQLTAEEMQYIESRRFNREEVCTVFDMPPAALQIMDHATFSNITENMRSVYRDTMAPHIEEFESALDTHVGSEFNGDKYARFAVDSVLRGDFEKRALAHAQLVMAGIEKPAEARPSFDLDDAGPIADKLYANSAIQPLGHPAMAERLTIAGQIGQPTPADQYPIVVPPATPGGSATPVPRLVPGLPASEPSPKALKYIRDIGGHIGGGKSIQEAVRVLLDKYPADEEAIREACGLIIERTV
;
A
#
# COMPACT_ATOMS: atom_id res chain seq x y z
N MET A 1 3.96 48.47 18.71
CA MET A 1 3.32 49.43 17.79
C MET A 1 3.66 50.83 18.29
N ILE A 2 4.10 51.74 17.41
CA ILE A 2 4.35 53.14 17.80
C ILE A 2 3.02 53.89 17.64
N LEU A 3 2.54 54.50 18.73
CA LEU A 3 1.36 55.34 18.70
C LEU A 3 1.76 56.77 18.29
N ALA A 4 0.80 57.51 17.74
CA ALA A 4 1.00 58.84 17.13
C ALA A 4 1.53 59.94 18.09
N ASN A 5 1.71 59.64 19.37
CA ASN A 5 2.30 60.51 20.39
C ASN A 5 3.75 60.16 20.75
N GLY A 6 4.41 59.28 19.98
CA GLY A 6 5.83 58.94 20.17
C GLY A 6 6.13 58.06 21.39
N GLY A 7 5.10 57.62 22.13
CA GLY A 7 5.22 56.69 23.25
C GLY A 7 5.23 55.23 22.81
N PHE A 8 6.14 54.45 23.39
CA PHE A 8 6.28 53.01 23.13
C PHE A 8 5.40 52.22 24.11
N SER A 9 4.41 51.48 23.61
CA SER A 9 3.63 50.54 24.44
C SER A 9 4.29 49.15 24.39
N PRO A 10 4.80 48.61 25.51
CA PRO A 10 5.37 47.27 25.55
C PRO A 10 4.22 46.26 25.45
N ILE A 11 4.12 45.63 24.29
CA ILE A 11 3.25 44.47 24.09
C ILE A 11 3.81 43.33 24.94
N ALA A 12 2.94 42.61 25.65
CA ALA A 12 3.32 41.52 26.55
C ALA A 12 4.24 40.49 25.84
N PRO A 13 5.31 39.98 26.50
CA PRO A 13 6.31 39.09 25.89
C PRO A 13 5.76 37.77 25.33
N GLN A 14 4.52 37.43 25.65
CA GLN A 14 3.84 36.22 25.21
C GLN A 14 3.38 36.30 23.73
N ALA A 15 3.47 37.48 23.09
CA ALA A 15 3.15 37.68 21.68
C ALA A 15 4.36 37.51 20.72
N PHE A 16 5.56 37.20 21.24
CA PHE A 16 6.79 37.04 20.46
C PHE A 16 7.40 35.63 20.53
N ALA A 17 6.72 34.67 21.16
CA ALA A 17 7.31 33.37 21.51
C ALA A 17 7.07 32.23 20.50
N GLU A 18 6.65 32.49 19.25
CA GLU A 18 6.45 31.41 18.26
C GLU A 18 7.28 31.51 16.97
N THR A 19 8.17 32.50 16.85
CA THR A 19 8.98 32.67 15.64
C THR A 19 10.46 32.86 15.95
N ALA A 20 11.23 31.87 15.47
CA ALA A 20 12.67 31.80 15.29
C ALA A 20 13.55 31.41 16.50
N PRO A 21 14.20 30.24 16.38
CA PRO A 21 15.65 30.18 16.35
C PRO A 21 16.13 30.38 14.90
N MET A 22 16.76 31.53 14.62
CA MET A 22 17.70 31.64 13.51
C MET A 22 19.00 30.97 13.92
N PHE A 23 19.43 29.95 13.19
CA PHE A 23 20.80 29.44 13.26
C PHE A 23 21.44 29.48 11.87
N TYR A 24 22.32 30.48 11.74
CA TYR A 24 23.48 30.69 10.88
C TYR A 24 23.84 29.69 9.76
N SER A 25 24.10 30.28 8.57
CA SER A 25 25.24 30.07 7.66
C SER A 25 25.81 28.65 7.51
N SER A 26 25.77 28.14 6.27
CA SER A 26 26.23 26.83 5.80
C SER A 26 25.48 25.65 6.38
N TYR A 27 24.25 25.44 5.89
CA TYR A 27 23.58 24.15 5.78
C TYR A 27 22.67 24.25 4.57
N PHE A 28 22.68 23.27 3.68
CA PHE A 28 21.76 23.20 2.55
C PHE A 28 20.35 22.91 3.09
N VAL A 29 19.73 23.92 3.71
CA VAL A 29 18.29 24.09 3.67
C VAL A 29 18.02 24.50 2.22
N PRO A 30 17.06 23.89 1.52
CA PRO A 30 16.71 24.34 0.17
C PRO A 30 16.55 25.86 0.20
N ARG A 31 17.18 26.57 -0.77
CA ARG A 31 17.09 28.03 -0.94
C ARG A 31 15.63 28.53 -0.98
N THR A 32 14.71 27.61 -1.21
CA THR A 32 13.26 27.72 -1.22
C THR A 32 12.66 26.76 -0.18
N GLY A 33 12.77 27.10 1.11
CA GLY A 33 11.94 26.48 2.14
C GLY A 33 10.47 26.85 1.93
N LEU A 34 9.55 25.94 2.23
CA LEU A 34 8.11 26.23 2.15
C LEU A 34 7.62 26.89 3.43
N GLU A 35 7.04 28.09 3.32
CA GLU A 35 6.20 28.65 4.37
C GLU A 35 4.87 27.90 4.40
N LEU A 36 4.64 27.07 5.41
CA LEU A 36 3.29 26.56 5.70
C LEU A 36 2.49 27.60 6.50
N GLU A 37 2.59 28.87 6.10
CA GLU A 37 1.96 30.09 6.64
C GLU A 37 2.52 30.73 7.93
N THR A 38 3.17 30.01 8.84
CA THR A 38 3.77 30.63 10.08
C THR A 38 5.13 30.06 10.50
N ARG A 39 5.59 28.97 9.88
CA ARG A 39 6.91 28.36 10.08
C ARG A 39 7.42 27.78 8.77
N PHE A 40 8.74 27.80 8.58
CA PHE A 40 9.40 27.04 7.51
C PHE A 40 9.26 25.55 7.80
N ALA A 41 8.57 24.82 6.93
CA ALA A 41 8.42 23.38 7.07
C ALA A 41 9.43 22.67 6.19
N THR A 42 10.33 21.91 6.82
CA THR A 42 11.17 20.93 6.13
C THR A 42 10.30 19.76 5.63
N TYR A 43 10.78 19.01 4.63
CA TYR A 43 10.08 17.81 4.14
C TYR A 43 9.74 16.80 5.26
N GLY A 44 10.58 16.70 6.30
CA GLY A 44 10.31 15.88 7.47
C GLY A 44 9.07 16.31 8.26
N GLU A 45 8.76 17.61 8.33
CA GLU A 45 7.54 18.11 8.96
C GLU A 45 6.29 17.80 8.12
N MET A 46 6.41 17.86 6.79
CA MET A 46 5.31 17.47 5.90
C MET A 46 4.92 16.00 6.11
N TYR A 47 5.91 15.12 6.25
CA TYR A 47 5.68 13.71 6.60
C TYR A 47 5.03 13.51 7.98
N ARG A 48 5.31 14.36 8.96
CA ARG A 48 4.73 14.29 10.32
C ARG A 48 3.30 14.79 10.38
N VAL A 49 3.00 15.88 9.66
CA VAL A 49 1.71 16.59 9.76
C VAL A 49 0.66 16.06 8.80
N GLN A 50 1.07 15.58 7.61
CA GLN A 50 0.15 15.15 6.56
C GLN A 50 -0.03 13.62 6.55
N PRO A 51 -1.24 13.10 6.92
CA PRO A 51 -1.47 11.67 7.05
C PRO A 51 -1.28 10.89 5.74
N MET A 52 -1.65 11.48 4.60
CA MET A 52 -1.54 10.79 3.30
C MET A 52 -0.09 10.58 2.88
N ILE A 53 0.78 11.58 3.08
CA ILE A 53 2.22 11.43 2.85
C ILE A 53 2.78 10.34 3.76
N ASN A 54 2.44 10.40 5.05
CA ASN A 54 2.88 9.42 6.02
C ASN A 54 2.51 7.99 5.59
N ALA A 55 1.25 7.79 5.17
CA ALA A 55 0.74 6.51 4.73
C ALA A 55 1.47 5.99 3.49
N VAL A 56 1.65 6.83 2.46
CA VAL A 56 2.32 6.46 1.20
C VAL A 56 3.79 6.11 1.44
N VAL A 57 4.53 6.98 2.11
CA VAL A 57 5.96 6.78 2.40
C VAL A 57 6.16 5.52 3.23
N ASN A 58 5.36 5.32 4.28
CA ASN A 58 5.45 4.10 5.09
C ASN A 58 5.07 2.85 4.30
N LYS A 59 4.06 2.91 3.44
CA LYS A 59 3.63 1.76 2.64
C LYS A 59 4.74 1.34 1.67
N LEU A 60 5.32 2.29 0.92
CA LEU A 60 6.43 2.02 0.02
C LEU A 60 7.67 1.53 0.76
N ALA A 61 8.13 2.27 1.77
CA ALA A 61 9.33 1.92 2.51
C ALA A 61 9.23 0.55 3.20
N ASN A 62 8.08 0.23 3.82
CA ASN A 62 7.88 -1.06 4.47
C ASN A 62 7.79 -2.22 3.45
N ASN A 63 7.18 -1.99 2.29
CA ASN A 63 7.05 -3.00 1.24
C ASN A 63 8.38 -3.33 0.56
N ILE A 64 9.30 -2.35 0.44
CA ILE A 64 10.64 -2.59 -0.08
C ILE A 64 11.54 -3.17 1.01
N ALA A 65 11.52 -2.62 2.23
CA ALA A 65 12.40 -3.06 3.33
C ALA A 65 12.16 -4.51 3.78
N ARG A 66 10.96 -5.07 3.55
CA ARG A 66 10.67 -6.48 3.83
C ARG A 66 11.28 -7.45 2.80
N LEU A 67 11.77 -6.95 1.67
CA LEU A 67 12.39 -7.78 0.65
C LEU A 67 13.80 -8.15 1.12
N ASN A 68 14.12 -9.44 1.09
CA ASN A 68 15.48 -9.90 1.33
C ASN A 68 16.36 -9.58 0.13
N MET A 69 17.61 -9.21 0.40
CA MET A 69 18.62 -9.01 -0.62
C MET A 69 19.63 -10.17 -0.55
N PHE A 70 19.95 -10.73 -1.71
CA PHE A 70 20.86 -11.84 -1.85
C PHE A 70 22.00 -11.49 -2.81
N VAL A 71 23.17 -12.08 -2.56
CA VAL A 71 24.32 -11.95 -3.44
C VAL A 71 24.38 -13.16 -4.37
N TRP A 72 24.53 -12.89 -5.65
CA TRP A 72 24.61 -13.90 -6.70
C TRP A 72 25.99 -13.86 -7.33
N ASP A 73 26.50 -15.03 -7.70
CA ASP A 73 27.76 -15.21 -8.42
C ASP A 73 27.45 -15.65 -9.86
N GLU A 74 27.93 -14.87 -10.83
CA GLU A 74 27.75 -15.12 -12.27
C GLU A 74 28.90 -15.95 -12.87
N ALA A 75 30.01 -16.12 -12.16
CA ALA A 75 31.17 -16.88 -12.65
C ALA A 75 30.95 -18.40 -12.66
N SER A 76 29.87 -18.90 -12.07
CA SER A 76 29.61 -20.34 -12.00
C SER A 76 29.15 -20.92 -13.35
N PRO A 77 29.76 -22.02 -13.85
CA PRO A 77 29.39 -22.66 -15.11
C PRO A 77 27.93 -23.16 -15.19
N THR A 78 27.28 -23.32 -14.04
CA THR A 78 25.90 -23.81 -13.89
C THR A 78 24.83 -22.70 -13.81
N GLY A 79 25.21 -21.44 -14.03
CA GLY A 79 24.32 -20.29 -13.95
C GLY A 79 24.40 -19.54 -12.61
N LYS A 80 23.38 -18.75 -12.29
CA LYS A 80 23.33 -17.90 -11.08
C LYS A 80 23.37 -18.77 -9.82
N VAL A 81 24.48 -18.76 -9.08
CA VAL A 81 24.59 -19.45 -7.79
C VAL A 81 24.43 -18.45 -6.67
N LEU A 82 23.60 -18.80 -5.68
CA LEU A 82 23.43 -18.01 -4.47
C LEU A 82 24.71 -18.09 -3.63
N ASP A 83 25.36 -16.96 -3.41
CA ASP A 83 26.54 -16.86 -2.55
C ASP A 83 26.11 -16.44 -1.15
N GLN A 84 26.39 -17.30 -0.16
CA GLN A 84 26.07 -17.05 1.26
C GLN A 84 27.32 -16.80 2.11
N ASP A 85 28.50 -17.21 1.63
CA ASP A 85 29.70 -17.31 2.47
C ASP A 85 30.67 -16.14 2.24
N SER A 86 30.59 -15.46 1.10
CA SER A 86 31.52 -14.38 0.81
C SER A 86 31.38 -13.19 1.76
N PRO A 87 32.45 -12.38 1.90
CA PRO A 87 32.37 -11.14 2.66
C PRO A 87 31.26 -10.21 2.17
N TYR A 88 30.98 -10.21 0.87
CA TYR A 88 29.89 -9.40 0.30
C TYR A 88 28.52 -9.92 0.73
N ALA A 89 28.30 -11.23 0.67
CA ALA A 89 27.07 -11.86 1.16
C ALA A 89 26.82 -11.56 2.64
N LYS A 90 27.87 -11.63 3.47
CA LYS A 90 27.79 -11.31 4.91
C LYS A 90 27.51 -9.84 5.17
N LEU A 91 28.12 -8.93 4.39
CA LEU A 91 27.85 -7.49 4.46
C LEU A 91 26.39 -7.19 4.11
N ILE A 92 25.86 -7.79 3.04
CA ILE A 92 24.46 -7.58 2.64
C ILE A 92 23.47 -8.19 3.64
N ALA A 93 23.79 -9.33 4.25
CA ALA A 93 22.95 -9.95 5.27
C ALA A 93 22.82 -9.07 6.53
N ASN A 94 23.90 -8.42 6.95
CA ASN A 94 23.92 -7.50 8.09
C ASN A 94 24.64 -6.19 7.72
N PRO A 95 23.97 -5.27 7.01
CA PRO A 95 24.61 -4.09 6.43
C PRO A 95 25.00 -3.05 7.47
N CYS A 96 24.29 -2.96 8.59
CA CYS A 96 24.52 -1.94 9.60
C CYS A 96 24.78 -2.59 10.97
N PRO A 97 25.95 -2.36 11.60
CA PRO A 97 26.22 -2.90 12.93
C PRO A 97 25.29 -2.37 14.03
N THR A 98 24.70 -1.19 13.83
CA THR A 98 23.88 -0.49 14.85
C THR A 98 22.38 -0.73 14.71
N MET A 99 21.91 -1.21 13.55
CA MET A 99 20.49 -1.36 13.25
C MET A 99 20.24 -2.71 12.58
N ASP A 100 19.08 -3.31 12.83
CA ASP A 100 18.66 -4.48 12.07
C ASP A 100 18.46 -4.14 10.57
N THR A 101 18.66 -5.12 9.70
CA THR A 101 18.60 -4.97 8.24
C THR A 101 17.28 -4.35 7.78
N TYR A 102 16.16 -4.76 8.37
CA TYR A 102 14.84 -4.23 8.02
C TYR A 102 14.73 -2.74 8.38
N SER A 103 15.07 -2.35 9.61
CA SER A 103 15.05 -0.95 10.05
C SER A 103 16.00 -0.08 9.26
N PHE A 104 17.18 -0.60 8.90
CA PHE A 104 18.18 0.11 8.09
C PHE A 104 17.67 0.39 6.67
N LEU A 105 17.14 -0.62 5.98
CA LEU A 105 16.54 -0.44 4.66
C LEU A 105 15.31 0.46 4.73
N ARG A 106 14.44 0.27 5.72
CA ARG A 106 13.25 1.11 5.94
C ARG A 106 13.63 2.57 6.14
N TRP A 107 14.65 2.84 6.96
CA TRP A 107 15.16 4.20 7.18
C TRP A 107 15.67 4.81 5.87
N THR A 108 16.44 4.05 5.10
CA THR A 108 17.02 4.51 3.84
C THR A 108 15.95 4.88 2.84
N TRP A 109 14.98 3.97 2.63
CA TRP A 109 13.86 4.20 1.72
C TRP A 109 12.96 5.35 2.16
N ALA A 110 12.59 5.40 3.44
CA ALA A 110 11.77 6.49 3.96
C ALA A 110 12.48 7.84 3.83
N THR A 111 13.77 7.90 4.15
CA THR A 111 14.57 9.13 4.05
C THR A 111 14.68 9.58 2.60
N ARG A 112 14.98 8.66 1.67
CA ARG A 112 15.03 8.96 0.24
C ARG A 112 13.70 9.47 -0.30
N LEU A 113 12.58 8.84 0.08
CA LEU A 113 11.24 9.27 -0.37
C LEU A 113 10.81 10.62 0.21
N ILE A 114 11.27 10.98 1.42
CA ILE A 114 10.94 12.26 2.07
C ILE A 114 11.84 13.39 1.54
N TYR A 115 13.15 13.17 1.47
CA TYR A 115 14.11 14.23 1.17
C TYR A 115 14.60 14.24 -0.28
N GLY A 116 14.29 13.21 -1.07
CA GLY A 116 14.82 13.02 -2.42
C GLY A 116 16.20 12.36 -2.44
N GLU A 117 16.80 12.14 -1.28
CA GLU A 117 18.16 11.63 -1.16
C GLU A 117 18.38 10.95 0.20
N ALA A 118 19.25 9.96 0.20
CA ALA A 118 19.77 9.29 1.39
C ALA A 118 21.20 8.84 1.10
N TYR A 119 22.03 8.73 2.13
CA TYR A 119 23.42 8.35 1.96
C TYR A 119 23.81 7.29 2.97
N TRP A 120 24.73 6.42 2.60
CA TRP A 120 25.43 5.54 3.53
C TRP A 120 26.92 5.86 3.55
N ILE A 121 27.51 5.79 4.74
CA ILE A 121 28.95 5.87 4.94
C ILE A 121 29.47 4.44 5.03
N LYS A 122 30.49 4.11 4.23
CA LYS A 122 31.18 2.83 4.30
C LYS A 122 32.09 2.79 5.52
N LEU A 123 31.86 1.84 6.41
CA LEU A 123 32.80 1.50 7.46
C LEU A 123 33.83 0.54 6.89
N ARG A 124 35.11 0.87 7.08
CA ARG A 124 36.23 0.05 6.62
C ARG A 124 37.09 -0.34 7.82
N GLU A 125 37.42 -1.62 7.93
CA GLU A 125 38.31 -2.12 8.98
C GLU A 125 39.37 -3.07 8.42
N GLY A 126 40.52 -3.15 9.12
CA GLY A 126 41.59 -4.10 8.84
C GLY A 126 42.60 -3.69 7.76
N ARG A 127 43.60 -4.56 7.51
CA ARG A 127 44.72 -4.30 6.57
C ARG A 127 44.31 -4.29 5.09
N GLY A 128 43.11 -4.75 4.75
CA GLY A 128 42.61 -4.87 3.38
C GLY A 128 41.67 -3.74 2.92
N ASN A 129 41.39 -2.76 3.79
CA ASN A 129 40.44 -1.67 3.52
C ASN A 129 39.04 -2.15 3.07
N GLN A 130 38.65 -3.35 3.51
CA GLN A 130 37.39 -3.98 3.13
C GLN A 130 36.22 -3.32 3.86
N ILE A 131 35.10 -3.16 3.15
CA ILE A 131 33.86 -2.63 3.73
C ILE A 131 33.28 -3.66 4.70
N THR A 132 33.13 -3.29 5.96
CA THR A 132 32.59 -4.16 7.03
C THR A 132 31.15 -3.82 7.41
N GLY A 133 30.68 -2.62 7.06
CA GLY A 133 29.33 -2.19 7.35
C GLY A 133 29.03 -0.80 6.80
N PHE A 134 27.83 -0.33 7.08
CA PHE A 134 27.32 0.97 6.66
C PHE A 134 26.75 1.75 7.85
N VAL A 135 26.93 3.07 7.83
CA VAL A 135 26.25 4.00 8.73
C VAL A 135 25.30 4.87 7.92
N PRO A 136 24.01 4.95 8.29
CA PRO A 136 23.07 5.84 7.63
C PRO A 136 23.43 7.30 7.88
N MET A 137 23.56 8.08 6.81
CA MET A 137 23.87 9.50 6.84
C MET A 137 22.66 10.32 6.40
N HIS A 138 22.09 11.08 7.34
CA HIS A 138 20.87 11.85 7.12
C HIS A 138 21.16 13.10 6.26
N PRO A 139 20.43 13.33 5.16
CA PRO A 139 20.73 14.40 4.19
C PRO A 139 20.67 15.81 4.79
N ALA A 140 19.78 16.07 5.74
CA ALA A 140 19.71 17.36 6.44
C ALA A 140 20.97 17.71 7.27
N MET A 141 21.80 16.71 7.59
CA MET A 141 23.06 16.87 8.32
C MET A 141 24.28 16.70 7.40
N THR A 142 24.07 16.65 6.09
CA THR A 142 25.13 16.42 5.09
C THR A 142 25.32 17.66 4.22
N GLN A 143 26.58 18.06 4.06
CA GLN A 143 27.00 19.08 3.10
C GLN A 143 27.86 18.42 2.04
N ILE A 144 27.64 18.78 0.78
CA ILE A 144 28.43 18.28 -0.34
C ILE A 144 29.19 19.45 -0.93
N HIS A 145 30.49 19.29 -1.05
CA HIS A 145 31.38 20.25 -1.71
C HIS A 145 32.06 19.56 -2.88
N ARG A 146 32.24 20.30 -3.97
CA ARG A 146 33.07 19.86 -5.09
C ARG A 146 34.45 20.49 -4.92
N GLU A 147 35.46 19.64 -4.88
CA GLU A 147 36.85 20.04 -4.80
C GLU A 147 37.36 20.60 -6.13
N SER A 148 38.52 21.25 -6.11
CA SER A 148 39.14 21.80 -7.33
C SER A 148 39.49 20.75 -8.38
N ASP A 149 39.67 19.49 -7.96
CA ASP A 149 39.93 18.34 -8.83
C ASP A 149 38.65 17.74 -9.45
N GLY A 150 37.48 18.25 -9.06
CA GLY A 150 36.18 17.75 -9.50
C GLY A 150 35.59 16.63 -8.64
N SER A 151 36.33 16.09 -7.67
CA SER A 151 35.84 15.07 -6.74
C SER A 151 34.85 15.65 -5.73
N LEU A 152 33.96 14.81 -5.21
CA LEU A 152 33.04 15.22 -4.17
C LEU A 152 33.60 14.94 -2.76
N ARG A 153 33.27 15.84 -1.84
CA ARG A 153 33.50 15.69 -0.40
C ARG A 153 32.19 15.87 0.34
N TYR A 154 31.95 15.00 1.31
CA TYR A 154 30.73 14.97 2.11
C TYR A 154 31.09 15.32 3.55
N ARG A 155 30.64 16.46 4.07
CA ARG A 155 30.75 16.78 5.49
C ARG A 155 29.49 16.36 6.21
N PHE A 156 29.61 15.36 7.07
CA PHE A 156 28.51 14.87 7.89
C PHE A 156 28.62 15.45 9.29
N MET A 157 27.60 16.19 9.73
CA MET A 157 27.56 16.78 11.07
C MET A 157 26.91 15.85 12.10
N GLY A 158 26.99 14.53 11.87
CA GLY A 158 26.49 13.49 12.76
C GLY A 158 27.60 12.77 13.49
N GLN A 159 27.50 11.44 13.60
CA GLN A 159 28.55 10.59 14.16
C GLN A 159 28.90 9.53 13.09
N PRO A 160 30.12 9.54 12.52
CA PRO A 160 31.24 10.44 12.81
C PRO A 160 31.02 11.87 12.29
N ASN A 161 31.50 12.87 13.04
CA ASN A 161 31.44 14.29 12.62
C ASN A 161 32.71 14.65 11.83
N GLU A 162 32.80 14.16 10.60
CA GLU A 162 34.00 14.31 9.79
C GLU A 162 33.68 14.54 8.31
N GLU A 163 34.73 14.87 7.57
CA GLU A 163 34.66 15.00 6.12
C GLU A 163 35.03 13.67 5.47
N ILE A 164 34.11 13.18 4.66
CA ILE A 164 34.10 11.85 4.07
C ILE A 164 34.33 11.99 2.57
N ARG A 165 35.17 11.12 2.03
CA ARG A 165 35.49 11.10 0.60
C ARG A 165 34.35 10.47 -0.19
N GLU A 166 34.23 10.83 -1.45
CA GLU A 166 33.24 10.24 -2.38
C GLU A 166 33.33 8.71 -2.46
N GLU A 167 34.55 8.15 -2.40
CA GLU A 167 34.79 6.70 -2.40
C GLU A 167 34.21 5.97 -1.18
N ASP A 168 33.97 6.70 -0.08
CA ASP A 168 33.45 6.16 1.18
C ASP A 168 31.96 6.41 1.38
N VAL A 169 31.28 6.98 0.36
CA VAL A 169 29.84 7.27 0.41
C VAL A 169 29.10 6.47 -0.65
N VAL A 170 27.95 5.92 -0.28
CA VAL A 170 26.96 5.35 -1.21
C VAL A 170 25.79 6.33 -1.29
N PRO A 171 25.65 7.11 -2.36
CA PRO A 171 24.55 8.05 -2.54
C PRO A 171 23.35 7.41 -3.23
N PHE A 172 22.17 7.49 -2.58
CA PHE A 172 20.88 7.19 -3.20
C PHE A 172 20.16 8.51 -3.44
N ARG A 173 20.01 8.92 -4.70
CA ARG A 173 19.50 10.24 -5.07
C ARG A 173 18.43 10.11 -6.13
N GLU A 174 17.29 10.74 -5.90
CA GLU A 174 16.28 10.92 -6.93
C GLU A 174 16.74 11.92 -8.00
N TYR A 175 16.08 11.90 -9.15
CA TYR A 175 16.34 12.85 -10.22
C TYR A 175 16.14 14.31 -9.75
N ASN A 176 17.07 15.18 -10.16
CA ASN A 176 17.01 16.61 -9.91
C ASN A 176 17.33 17.38 -11.20
N PRO A 177 16.44 18.26 -11.69
CA PRO A 177 16.70 19.04 -12.90
C PRO A 177 17.68 20.19 -12.69
N ASP A 178 17.84 20.69 -11.46
CA ASP A 178 18.60 21.91 -11.17
C ASP A 178 20.04 21.63 -10.72
N ASP A 179 20.31 20.44 -10.19
CA ASP A 179 21.61 20.05 -9.65
C ASP A 179 21.91 18.57 -9.93
N THR A 180 23.19 18.26 -10.14
CA THR A 180 23.70 16.90 -10.34
C THR A 180 24.26 16.28 -9.05
N MET A 181 24.49 17.11 -8.03
CA MET A 181 25.09 16.68 -6.76
C MET A 181 24.03 16.17 -5.78
N ARG A 182 22.82 16.75 -5.80
CA ARG A 182 21.73 16.52 -4.84
C ARG A 182 20.49 15.94 -5.51
N GLY A 183 19.75 15.10 -4.78
CA GLY A 183 18.45 14.63 -5.23
C GLY A 183 17.34 15.62 -4.90
N LEU A 184 16.26 15.63 -5.69
CA LEU A 184 15.08 16.47 -5.42
C LEU A 184 13.97 15.61 -4.82
N SER A 185 13.35 16.09 -3.73
CA SER A 185 12.22 15.39 -3.12
C SER A 185 10.98 15.45 -4.03
N ARG A 186 10.28 14.33 -4.18
CA ARG A 186 8.95 14.29 -4.83
C ARG A 186 7.91 15.18 -4.13
N LEU A 187 8.10 15.45 -2.84
CA LEU A 187 7.25 16.38 -2.08
C LEU A 187 7.34 17.81 -2.59
N GLU A 188 8.40 18.16 -3.33
CA GLU A 188 8.53 19.47 -3.96
C GLU A 188 7.43 19.72 -4.99
N ALA A 189 7.07 18.71 -5.80
CA ALA A 189 5.99 18.84 -6.79
C ALA A 189 4.61 19.00 -6.14
N LEU A 190 4.42 18.43 -4.94
CA LEU A 190 3.17 18.48 -4.19
C LEU A 190 3.01 19.76 -3.35
N ARG A 191 3.99 20.65 -3.39
CA ARG A 191 4.09 21.82 -2.51
C ARG A 191 2.79 22.64 -2.43
N SER A 192 2.24 23.09 -3.55
CA SER A 192 1.02 23.89 -3.58
C SER A 192 -0.20 23.12 -3.09
N THR A 193 -0.32 21.86 -3.48
CA THR A 193 -1.40 20.96 -3.05
C THR A 193 -1.40 20.79 -1.53
N LEU A 194 -0.22 20.57 -0.93
CA LEU A 194 -0.09 20.39 0.51
C LEU A 194 -0.35 21.66 1.29
N MET A 195 -0.01 22.84 0.75
CA MET A 195 -0.38 24.12 1.33
C MET A 195 -1.90 24.30 1.34
N ASN A 196 -2.56 24.04 0.20
CA ASN A 196 -4.00 24.15 0.10
C ASN A 196 -4.71 23.21 1.07
N GLU A 197 -4.22 21.97 1.22
CA GLU A 197 -4.73 20.99 2.16
C GLU A 197 -4.53 21.43 3.62
N ASP A 198 -3.36 21.98 3.97
CA ASP A 198 -3.09 22.47 5.33
C ASP A 198 -3.95 23.69 5.68
N SER A 199 -4.02 24.70 4.80
CA SER A 199 -4.89 25.87 4.97
C SER A 199 -6.36 25.46 5.08
N SER A 200 -6.80 24.52 4.25
CA SER A 200 -8.12 23.89 4.31
C SER A 200 -8.40 23.23 5.66
N ARG A 201 -7.47 22.41 6.15
CA ARG A 201 -7.57 21.75 7.46
C ARG A 201 -7.62 22.76 8.60
N ARG A 202 -6.81 23.82 8.57
CA ARG A 202 -6.82 24.88 9.58
C ARG A 202 -8.11 25.68 9.55
N ALA A 203 -8.59 26.06 8.36
CA ALA A 203 -9.87 26.75 8.19
C ALA A 203 -11.00 25.90 8.79
N THR A 204 -11.05 24.62 8.43
CA THR A 204 -12.02 23.65 8.96
C THR A 204 -11.89 23.48 10.47
N ALA A 205 -10.68 23.33 11.00
CA ALA A 205 -10.44 23.22 12.44
C ALA A 205 -10.87 24.50 13.17
N SER A 206 -10.59 25.68 12.61
CA SER A 206 -11.01 26.97 13.16
C SER A 206 -12.53 27.14 13.12
N TRP A 207 -13.17 26.65 12.06
CA TRP A 207 -14.61 26.62 11.89
C TRP A 207 -15.27 25.72 12.93
N TRP A 208 -14.78 24.48 13.09
CA TRP A 208 -15.23 23.57 14.16
C TRP A 208 -14.96 24.13 15.56
N LYS A 209 -13.81 24.77 15.80
CA LYS A 209 -13.47 25.40 17.09
C LYS A 209 -14.42 26.55 17.42
N ARG A 210 -14.95 27.24 16.40
CA ARG A 210 -15.98 28.28 16.53
C ARG A 210 -17.41 27.71 16.47
N MET A 211 -17.58 26.40 16.74
CA MET A 211 -18.83 25.65 16.75
C MET A 211 -19.52 25.45 15.40
N GLY A 212 -18.77 25.46 14.31
CA GLY A 212 -19.20 24.90 13.02
C GLY A 212 -20.43 25.57 12.41
N ARG A 213 -20.88 26.72 12.93
CA ARG A 213 -21.97 27.52 12.39
C ARG A 213 -21.80 28.96 12.90
N PRO A 214 -21.99 29.99 12.06
CA PRO A 214 -22.69 31.16 12.57
C PRO A 214 -24.10 30.62 12.88
N SER A 215 -24.31 30.10 14.09
CA SER A 215 -25.50 29.30 14.40
C SER A 215 -26.76 30.04 13.96
N PHE A 216 -26.75 31.37 14.12
CA PHE A 216 -27.89 32.22 13.91
C PHE A 216 -27.42 33.63 13.46
N ALA A 217 -28.01 34.15 12.40
CA ALA A 217 -28.00 35.58 12.16
C ALA A 217 -29.16 36.19 12.96
N LEU A 218 -28.85 37.01 13.97
CA LEU A 218 -29.86 37.72 14.75
C LEU A 218 -30.28 38.97 13.98
N LYS A 219 -31.47 38.93 13.38
CA LYS A 219 -32.06 40.11 12.73
C LYS A 219 -32.99 40.79 13.73
N LEU A 220 -32.62 42.02 14.13
CA LEU A 220 -33.43 42.86 15.00
C LEU A 220 -34.19 43.91 14.20
N ASP A 221 -35.50 43.99 14.41
CA ASP A 221 -36.36 45.05 13.89
C ASP A 221 -36.28 46.28 14.82
N GLY A 222 -35.10 46.91 14.90
CA GLY A 222 -34.88 48.12 15.71
C GLY A 222 -33.40 48.53 15.87
N LYS A 223 -33.14 49.81 16.19
CA LYS A 223 -31.78 50.30 16.49
C LYS A 223 -31.43 50.07 17.97
N LEU A 224 -30.44 49.22 18.23
CA LEU A 224 -29.84 49.03 19.56
C LEU A 224 -28.71 50.04 19.83
N ASP A 225 -28.66 50.55 21.06
CA ASP A 225 -27.52 51.30 21.60
C ASP A 225 -26.25 50.41 21.66
N PRO A 226 -25.02 50.95 21.53
CA PRO A 226 -23.79 50.15 21.54
C PRO A 226 -23.63 49.28 22.79
N LYS A 227 -24.09 49.75 23.96
CA LYS A 227 -24.08 48.95 25.19
C LYS A 227 -25.06 47.77 25.13
N GLY A 228 -26.21 47.96 24.48
CA GLY A 228 -27.19 46.91 24.26
C GLY A 228 -26.68 45.82 23.32
N LYS A 229 -25.95 46.18 22.26
CA LYS A 229 -25.31 45.22 21.36
C LYS A 229 -24.28 44.35 22.07
N GLU A 230 -23.42 44.95 22.89
CA GLU A 230 -22.39 44.21 23.62
C GLU A 230 -23.01 43.27 24.66
N ARG A 231 -24.06 43.72 25.37
CA ARG A 231 -24.80 42.85 26.31
C ARG A 231 -25.42 41.65 25.62
N LEU A 232 -26.05 41.87 24.46
CA LEU A 232 -26.67 40.81 23.66
C LEU A 232 -25.62 39.81 23.16
N ARG A 233 -24.47 40.31 22.69
CA ARG A 233 -23.34 39.48 22.26
C ARG A 233 -22.82 38.60 23.38
N GLN A 234 -22.62 39.17 24.57
CA GLN A 234 -22.13 38.43 25.74
C GLN A 234 -23.13 37.40 26.25
N GLN A 235 -24.44 37.71 26.26
CA GLN A 235 -25.48 36.73 26.59
C GLN A 235 -25.50 35.58 25.59
N PHE A 236 -25.37 35.89 24.30
CA PHE A 236 -25.32 34.89 23.24
C PHE A 236 -24.08 34.00 23.34
N GLU A 237 -22.89 34.59 23.56
CA GLU A 237 -21.65 33.85 23.78
C GLU A 237 -21.72 32.98 25.05
N GLN A 238 -22.35 33.43 26.14
CA GLN A 238 -22.48 32.64 27.37
C GLN A 238 -23.43 31.45 27.22
N GLN A 239 -24.57 31.63 26.54
CA GLN A 239 -25.57 30.55 26.37
C GLN A 239 -25.16 29.52 25.33
N TYR A 240 -24.36 29.92 24.33
CA TYR A 240 -24.05 29.05 23.20
C TYR A 240 -22.59 28.67 23.07
N SER A 241 -21.64 29.28 23.80
CA SER A 241 -20.25 28.82 23.78
C SER A 241 -20.02 27.58 24.63
N GLY A 242 -19.16 26.68 24.13
CA GLY A 242 -18.73 25.47 24.81
C GLY A 242 -19.49 24.21 24.38
N SER A 243 -18.79 23.07 24.42
CA SER A 243 -19.32 21.76 24.02
C SER A 243 -20.53 21.30 24.86
N THR A 244 -20.68 21.83 26.08
CA THR A 244 -21.75 21.48 27.01
C THR A 244 -23.10 22.14 26.67
N ASN A 245 -23.09 23.23 25.90
CA ASN A 245 -24.28 24.04 25.59
C ASN A 245 -24.88 23.72 24.20
N VAL A 246 -24.37 22.69 23.53
CA VAL A 246 -24.84 22.25 22.21
C VAL A 246 -26.26 21.69 22.31
N GLY A 247 -27.19 22.24 21.52
CA GLY A 247 -28.61 21.82 21.52
C GLY A 247 -29.52 22.60 22.48
N GLY A 248 -29.02 23.65 23.13
CA GLY A 248 -29.82 24.52 24.01
C GLY A 248 -30.94 25.27 23.26
N VAL A 249 -32.13 25.32 23.85
CA VAL A 249 -33.30 26.05 23.32
C VAL A 249 -33.01 27.56 23.32
N MET A 250 -33.14 28.21 22.16
CA MET A 250 -32.92 29.65 22.04
C MET A 250 -34.19 30.43 22.35
N VAL A 251 -34.10 31.25 23.41
CA VAL A 251 -35.17 32.17 23.79
C VAL A 251 -34.78 33.56 23.28
N LEU A 252 -35.55 34.08 22.33
CA LEU A 252 -35.31 35.37 21.69
C LEU A 252 -36.30 36.41 22.21
N GLU A 253 -35.80 37.59 22.55
CA GLU A 253 -36.64 38.74 22.92
C GLU A 253 -36.97 39.61 21.69
N ASN A 254 -38.10 40.32 21.74
CA ASN A 254 -38.48 41.41 20.81
C ASN A 254 -38.48 41.08 19.30
N GLY A 255 -39.19 40.03 18.88
CA GLY A 255 -39.42 39.77 17.45
C GLY A 255 -38.15 39.47 16.64
N THR A 256 -37.05 39.13 17.33
CA THR A 256 -35.78 38.80 16.69
C THR A 256 -35.96 37.50 15.89
N GLU A 257 -35.79 37.58 14.57
CA GLU A 257 -35.79 36.41 13.72
C GLU A 257 -34.41 35.77 13.69
N VAL A 258 -34.42 34.45 13.72
CA VAL A 258 -33.23 33.64 13.64
C VAL A 258 -33.30 32.78 12.39
N THR A 259 -32.37 33.02 11.49
CA THR A 259 -32.23 32.19 10.29
C THR A 259 -31.09 31.20 10.53
N PRO A 260 -31.36 29.88 10.55
CA PRO A 260 -30.29 28.89 10.56
C PRO A 260 -29.56 28.95 9.22
N LEU A 261 -28.26 29.24 9.25
CA LEU A 261 -27.41 29.07 8.08
C LEU A 261 -27.23 27.57 7.85
N GLN A 262 -27.87 27.04 6.79
CA GLN A 262 -27.72 25.65 6.38
C GLN A 262 -26.33 25.43 5.76
N LEU A 263 -25.86 24.18 5.83
CA LEU A 263 -24.67 23.75 5.12
C LEU A 263 -24.82 24.06 3.62
N THR A 264 -23.93 24.90 3.08
CA THR A 264 -23.98 25.37 1.69
C THR A 264 -23.28 24.38 0.76
N ALA A 265 -23.60 24.42 -0.54
CA ALA A 265 -22.93 23.63 -1.59
C ALA A 265 -21.38 23.71 -1.56
N GLU A 266 -20.86 24.74 -0.91
CA GLU A 266 -19.45 24.99 -0.61
C GLU A 266 -18.80 23.88 0.25
N GLU A 267 -19.51 23.29 1.21
CA GLU A 267 -18.94 22.21 2.05
C GLU A 267 -18.84 20.88 1.30
N MET A 268 -19.75 20.61 0.36
CA MET A 268 -19.59 19.46 -0.54
C MET A 268 -18.40 19.67 -1.48
N GLN A 269 -18.22 20.89 -2.00
CA GLN A 269 -17.07 21.24 -2.83
C GLN A 269 -15.74 21.12 -2.06
N TYR A 270 -15.74 21.40 -0.75
CA TYR A 270 -14.58 21.21 0.11
C TYR A 270 -14.18 19.73 0.25
N ILE A 271 -15.13 18.83 0.48
CA ILE A 271 -14.85 17.39 0.61
C ILE A 271 -14.25 16.83 -0.69
N GLU A 272 -14.81 17.22 -1.84
CA GLU A 272 -14.29 16.82 -3.15
C GLU A 272 -12.88 17.35 -3.41
N SER A 273 -12.58 18.60 -3.01
CA SER A 273 -11.21 19.15 -3.14
C SER A 273 -10.18 18.34 -2.35
N ARG A 274 -10.53 17.86 -1.15
CA ARG A 274 -9.64 17.02 -0.35
C ARG A 274 -9.43 15.63 -0.96
N ARG A 275 -10.47 15.08 -1.59
CA ARG A 275 -10.38 13.82 -2.31
C ARG A 275 -9.41 13.95 -3.49
N PHE A 276 -9.49 15.04 -4.24
CA PHE A 276 -8.58 15.34 -5.33
C PHE A 276 -7.14 15.52 -4.84
N ASN A 277 -6.91 16.31 -3.78
CA ASN A 277 -5.57 16.49 -3.17
C ASN A 277 -4.94 15.14 -2.78
N ARG A 278 -5.75 14.22 -2.23
CA ARG A 278 -5.31 12.86 -1.88
C ARG A 278 -4.88 12.06 -3.11
N GLU A 279 -5.61 12.18 -4.22
CA GLU A 279 -5.31 11.50 -5.48
C GLU A 279 -4.06 12.09 -6.17
N GLU A 280 -3.82 13.40 -6.06
CA GLU A 280 -2.57 14.03 -6.50
C GLU A 280 -1.35 13.49 -5.74
N VAL A 281 -1.44 13.33 -4.41
CA VAL A 281 -0.37 12.72 -3.61
C VAL A 281 -0.09 11.28 -4.06
N CYS A 282 -1.14 10.49 -4.28
CA CYS A 282 -1.02 9.13 -4.82
C CYS A 282 -0.28 9.12 -6.16
N THR A 283 -0.63 10.05 -7.06
CA THR A 283 -0.07 10.13 -8.41
C THR A 283 1.43 10.46 -8.40
N VAL A 284 1.87 11.39 -7.55
CA VAL A 284 3.29 11.79 -7.47
C VAL A 284 4.20 10.67 -6.94
N PHE A 285 3.68 9.84 -6.04
CA PHE A 285 4.38 8.65 -5.56
C PHE A 285 4.12 7.39 -6.39
N ASP A 286 3.43 7.53 -7.53
CA ASP A 286 3.03 6.43 -8.42
C ASP A 286 2.32 5.28 -7.68
N MET A 287 1.47 5.62 -6.70
CA MET A 287 0.78 4.66 -5.84
C MET A 287 -0.72 4.62 -6.17
N PRO A 288 -1.28 3.49 -6.61
CA PRO A 288 -2.72 3.33 -6.79
C PRO A 288 -3.50 3.59 -5.48
N PRO A 289 -4.60 4.35 -5.49
CA PRO A 289 -5.37 4.65 -4.27
C PRO A 289 -5.86 3.39 -3.52
N ALA A 290 -6.20 2.34 -4.25
CA ALA A 290 -6.61 1.05 -3.67
C ALA A 290 -5.51 0.43 -2.79
N ALA A 291 -4.23 0.67 -3.09
CA ALA A 291 -3.10 0.19 -2.28
C ALA A 291 -3.04 0.85 -0.89
N LEU A 292 -3.59 2.06 -0.77
CA LEU A 292 -3.74 2.82 0.47
C LEU A 292 -5.10 2.61 1.15
N GLN A 293 -5.84 1.57 0.78
CA GLN A 293 -7.17 1.26 1.33
C GLN A 293 -8.24 2.31 0.98
N ILE A 294 -8.03 3.09 -0.08
CA ILE A 294 -9.03 4.01 -0.62
C ILE A 294 -9.82 3.24 -1.69
N MET A 295 -11.06 2.85 -1.36
CA MET A 295 -11.86 1.92 -2.17
C MET A 295 -13.14 2.55 -2.76
N ASP A 296 -13.14 3.87 -2.97
CA ASP A 296 -14.35 4.62 -3.35
C ASP A 296 -15.06 4.09 -4.61
N HIS A 297 -14.32 3.51 -5.58
CA HIS A 297 -14.86 2.90 -6.81
C HIS A 297 -14.24 1.53 -7.15
N ALA A 298 -13.62 0.83 -6.19
CA ALA A 298 -12.84 -0.37 -6.48
C ALA A 298 -13.67 -1.66 -6.34
N THR A 299 -13.62 -2.55 -7.33
CA THR A 299 -14.13 -3.94 -7.24
C THR A 299 -13.00 -4.89 -6.81
N PHE A 300 -13.32 -6.04 -6.21
CA PHE A 300 -12.32 -7.02 -5.74
C PHE A 300 -11.30 -7.45 -6.82
N SER A 301 -11.77 -7.63 -8.06
CA SER A 301 -10.89 -7.97 -9.19
C SER A 301 -9.89 -6.85 -9.49
N ASN A 302 -10.34 -5.59 -9.48
CA ASN A 302 -9.49 -4.43 -9.74
C ASN A 302 -8.48 -4.20 -8.61
N ILE A 303 -8.86 -4.46 -7.35
CA ILE A 303 -7.95 -4.32 -6.21
C ILE A 303 -6.78 -5.30 -6.33
N THR A 304 -7.06 -6.55 -6.70
CA THR A 304 -6.01 -7.57 -6.83
C THR A 304 -4.99 -7.19 -7.90
N GLU A 305 -5.44 -6.68 -9.04
CA GLU A 305 -4.54 -6.23 -10.10
C GLU A 305 -3.79 -4.95 -9.73
N ASN A 306 -4.45 -3.97 -9.11
CA ASN A 306 -3.79 -2.77 -8.61
C ASN A 306 -2.67 -3.11 -7.62
N MET A 307 -2.90 -4.06 -6.71
CA MET A 307 -1.87 -4.52 -5.77
C MET A 307 -0.68 -5.19 -6.48
N ARG A 308 -0.90 -5.87 -7.61
CA ARG A 308 0.20 -6.42 -8.43
C ARG A 308 0.96 -5.33 -9.18
N SER A 309 0.24 -4.37 -9.75
CA SER A 309 0.82 -3.21 -10.44
C SER A 309 1.76 -2.42 -9.52
N VAL A 310 1.46 -2.28 -8.21
CA VAL A 310 2.39 -1.63 -7.27
C VAL A 310 3.78 -2.28 -7.25
N TYR A 311 3.87 -3.61 -7.27
CA TYR A 311 5.19 -4.27 -7.25
C TYR A 311 5.92 -4.15 -8.59
N ARG A 312 5.18 -4.22 -9.69
CA ARG A 312 5.74 -4.21 -11.04
C ARG A 312 6.12 -2.82 -11.52
N ASP A 313 5.21 -1.87 -11.38
CA ASP A 313 5.31 -0.56 -12.02
C ASP A 313 5.88 0.47 -11.04
N THR A 314 5.41 0.47 -9.78
CA THR A 314 5.89 1.42 -8.77
C THR A 314 7.22 0.99 -8.15
N MET A 315 7.30 -0.24 -7.63
CA MET A 315 8.45 -0.66 -6.81
C MET A 315 9.66 -1.12 -7.64
N ALA A 316 9.46 -1.76 -8.79
CA ALA A 316 10.56 -2.31 -9.57
C ALA A 316 11.58 -1.23 -10.01
N PRO A 317 11.18 -0.06 -10.54
CA PRO A 317 12.14 0.98 -10.92
C PRO A 317 12.95 1.50 -9.73
N HIS A 318 12.31 1.62 -8.56
CA HIS A 318 13.01 2.00 -7.33
C HIS A 318 14.05 0.95 -6.95
N ILE A 319 13.67 -0.33 -6.94
CA ILE A 319 14.55 -1.45 -6.63
C ILE A 319 15.75 -1.49 -7.57
N GLU A 320 15.53 -1.38 -8.88
CA GLU A 320 16.59 -1.37 -9.89
C GLU A 320 17.56 -0.21 -9.71
N GLU A 321 17.06 0.99 -9.41
CA GLU A 321 17.91 2.17 -9.15
C GLU A 321 18.80 1.95 -7.91
N PHE A 322 18.25 1.34 -6.87
CA PHE A 322 18.99 1.03 -5.65
C PHE A 322 20.06 -0.04 -5.89
N GLU A 323 19.72 -1.11 -6.61
CA GLU A 323 20.66 -2.17 -7.00
C GLU A 323 21.78 -1.60 -7.87
N SER A 324 21.48 -0.71 -8.80
CA SER A 324 22.47 -0.03 -9.64
C SER A 324 23.43 0.85 -8.82
N ALA A 325 22.91 1.59 -7.83
CA ALA A 325 23.74 2.37 -6.91
C ALA A 325 24.65 1.46 -6.07
N LEU A 326 24.13 0.31 -5.61
CA LEU A 326 24.93 -0.68 -4.88
C LEU A 326 26.02 -1.31 -5.75
N ASP A 327 25.72 -1.71 -6.98
CA ASP A 327 26.74 -2.29 -7.87
C ASP A 327 27.86 -1.30 -8.16
N THR A 328 27.50 -0.04 -8.43
CA THR A 328 28.46 1.01 -8.76
C THR A 328 29.37 1.34 -7.57
N HIS A 329 28.78 1.58 -6.41
CA HIS A 329 29.52 2.07 -5.25
C HIS A 329 30.03 0.98 -4.32
N VAL A 330 29.43 -0.21 -4.29
CA VAL A 330 29.80 -1.29 -3.35
C VAL A 330 30.29 -2.52 -4.12
N GLY A 331 29.52 -3.00 -5.09
CA GLY A 331 29.82 -4.21 -5.85
C GLY A 331 31.18 -4.17 -6.56
N SER A 332 31.54 -3.01 -7.11
CA SER A 332 32.84 -2.77 -7.76
C SER A 332 34.06 -3.05 -6.85
N GLU A 333 33.90 -3.03 -5.53
CA GLU A 333 34.95 -3.32 -4.56
C GLU A 333 35.05 -4.81 -4.16
N PHE A 334 34.04 -5.63 -4.49
CA PHE A 334 33.87 -7.00 -3.99
C PHE A 334 34.05 -8.10 -5.06
N ASN A 335 35.01 -7.92 -5.98
CA ASN A 335 35.28 -8.76 -7.16
C ASN A 335 34.10 -8.82 -8.14
N GLY A 336 34.36 -8.44 -9.40
CA GLY A 336 33.35 -8.04 -10.39
C GLY A 336 32.33 -9.07 -10.87
N ASP A 337 32.42 -10.34 -10.43
CA ASP A 337 31.49 -11.40 -10.84
C ASP A 337 30.31 -11.57 -9.87
N LYS A 338 30.27 -10.77 -8.78
CA LYS A 338 29.25 -10.83 -7.74
C LYS A 338 28.39 -9.57 -7.69
N TYR A 339 27.08 -9.75 -7.57
CA TYR A 339 26.14 -8.63 -7.51
C TYR A 339 25.01 -8.91 -6.50
N ALA A 340 24.45 -7.84 -5.92
CA ALA A 340 23.40 -7.94 -4.91
C ALA A 340 22.04 -7.59 -5.54
N ARG A 341 21.03 -8.46 -5.38
CA ARG A 341 19.67 -8.22 -5.87
C ARG A 341 18.62 -8.52 -4.81
N PHE A 342 17.54 -7.77 -4.84
CA PHE A 342 16.35 -8.07 -4.08
C PHE A 342 15.66 -9.31 -4.62
N ALA A 343 15.18 -10.15 -3.71
CA ALA A 343 14.37 -11.33 -4.03
C ALA A 343 12.93 -10.94 -4.36
N VAL A 344 12.74 -10.18 -5.45
CA VAL A 344 11.41 -9.70 -5.88
C VAL A 344 10.54 -10.87 -6.33
N ASP A 345 11.14 -11.95 -6.84
CA ASP A 345 10.45 -13.18 -7.23
C ASP A 345 9.62 -13.76 -6.08
N SER A 346 10.07 -13.67 -4.83
CA SER A 346 9.30 -14.19 -3.69
C SER A 346 7.93 -13.48 -3.53
N VAL A 347 7.83 -12.22 -3.94
CA VAL A 347 6.64 -11.38 -3.83
C VAL A 347 5.84 -11.35 -5.12
N LEU A 348 6.52 -11.31 -6.28
CA LEU A 348 5.92 -11.36 -7.61
C LEU A 348 5.53 -12.76 -8.05
N ARG A 349 5.99 -13.81 -7.35
CA ARG A 349 5.54 -15.21 -7.54
C ARG A 349 4.03 -15.36 -7.47
N GLY A 350 3.28 -14.35 -7.04
CA GLY A 350 1.84 -14.34 -7.12
C GLY A 350 1.24 -15.45 -6.28
N ASP A 351 -0.02 -15.77 -6.57
CA ASP A 351 -0.74 -16.81 -5.86
C ASP A 351 -0.10 -18.17 -6.15
N PHE A 352 0.44 -18.79 -5.11
CA PHE A 352 1.02 -20.14 -5.17
C PHE A 352 0.05 -21.11 -5.85
N GLU A 353 -1.25 -20.97 -5.59
CA GLU A 353 -2.29 -21.82 -6.17
C GLU A 353 -2.36 -21.68 -7.69
N LYS A 354 -2.31 -20.45 -8.23
CA LYS A 354 -2.40 -20.22 -9.68
C LYS A 354 -1.19 -20.75 -10.43
N ARG A 355 0.01 -20.62 -9.87
CA ARG A 355 1.22 -21.18 -10.47
C ARG A 355 1.27 -22.70 -10.35
N ALA A 356 0.92 -23.24 -9.19
CA ALA A 356 0.81 -24.69 -9.02
C ALA A 356 -0.19 -25.28 -10.01
N LEU A 357 -1.32 -24.59 -10.23
CA LEU A 357 -2.32 -24.97 -11.23
C LEU A 357 -1.78 -24.84 -12.67
N ALA A 358 -1.05 -23.77 -13.00
CA ALA A 358 -0.45 -23.59 -14.32
C ALA A 358 0.60 -24.66 -14.64
N HIS A 359 1.57 -24.88 -13.74
CA HIS A 359 2.58 -25.95 -13.89
C HIS A 359 1.92 -27.34 -13.90
N ALA A 360 0.90 -27.58 -13.06
CA ALA A 360 0.14 -28.83 -13.12
C ALA A 360 -0.54 -29.03 -14.48
N GLN A 361 -1.11 -27.98 -15.07
CA GLN A 361 -1.72 -28.03 -16.41
C GLN A 361 -0.67 -28.28 -17.51
N LEU A 362 0.49 -27.63 -17.43
CA LEU A 362 1.59 -27.82 -18.39
C LEU A 362 2.18 -29.24 -18.31
N VAL A 363 2.34 -29.76 -17.09
CA VAL A 363 2.77 -31.15 -16.84
C VAL A 363 1.72 -32.15 -17.33
N MET A 364 0.43 -31.91 -17.08
CA MET A 364 -0.65 -32.78 -17.57
C MET A 364 -0.79 -32.76 -19.10
N ALA A 365 -0.48 -31.62 -19.73
CA ALA A 365 -0.44 -31.47 -21.18
C ALA A 365 0.80 -32.09 -21.83
N GLY A 366 1.78 -32.56 -21.02
CA GLY A 366 3.04 -33.11 -21.52
C GLY A 366 3.96 -32.07 -22.17
N ILE A 367 3.81 -30.79 -21.80
CA ILE A 367 4.62 -29.68 -22.31
C ILE A 367 5.83 -29.44 -21.40
N GLU A 368 5.64 -29.55 -20.09
CA GLU A 368 6.67 -29.32 -19.06
C GLU A 368 6.91 -30.62 -18.28
N LYS A 369 8.16 -30.90 -17.91
CA LYS A 369 8.47 -32.04 -17.03
C LYS A 369 8.25 -31.66 -15.56
N PRO A 370 7.85 -32.60 -14.69
CA PRO A 370 7.77 -32.33 -13.25
C PRO A 370 9.07 -31.80 -12.65
N ALA A 371 10.24 -32.24 -13.12
CA ALA A 371 11.54 -31.71 -12.68
C ALA A 371 11.75 -30.23 -13.05
N GLU A 372 11.23 -29.78 -14.20
CA GLU A 372 11.36 -28.39 -14.69
C GLU A 372 10.50 -27.41 -13.87
N ALA A 373 9.39 -27.90 -13.30
CA ALA A 373 8.54 -27.11 -12.41
C ALA A 373 9.15 -26.91 -11.01
N ARG A 374 10.06 -27.77 -10.55
CA ARG A 374 10.58 -27.72 -9.16
C ARG A 374 11.42 -26.48 -8.84
N PRO A 375 12.34 -26.02 -9.72
CA PRO A 375 13.04 -24.76 -9.55
C PRO A 375 12.10 -23.56 -9.41
N SER A 376 10.91 -23.57 -10.04
CA SER A 376 9.95 -22.46 -9.93
C SER A 376 9.31 -22.36 -8.52
N PHE A 377 9.47 -23.39 -7.69
CA PHE A 377 9.03 -23.46 -6.30
C PHE A 377 10.18 -23.52 -5.28
N ASP A 378 11.42 -23.22 -5.69
CA ASP A 378 12.64 -23.39 -4.86
C ASP A 378 12.80 -24.80 -4.28
N LEU A 379 12.36 -25.82 -5.01
CA LEU A 379 12.54 -27.21 -4.62
C LEU A 379 13.76 -27.80 -5.34
N ASP A 380 14.60 -28.50 -4.59
CA ASP A 380 15.74 -29.24 -5.15
C ASP A 380 15.27 -30.31 -6.16
N ASP A 381 16.16 -30.70 -7.07
CA ASP A 381 15.87 -31.74 -8.06
C ASP A 381 15.45 -33.06 -7.37
N ALA A 382 14.37 -33.67 -7.87
CA ALA A 382 13.87 -34.96 -7.40
C ALA A 382 14.56 -36.16 -8.09
N GLY A 383 15.59 -35.89 -8.90
CA GLY A 383 16.41 -36.89 -9.56
C GLY A 383 15.79 -37.45 -10.84
N PRO A 384 16.39 -38.53 -11.42
CA PRO A 384 16.09 -39.00 -12.78
C PRO A 384 14.65 -39.48 -13.01
N ILE A 385 13.89 -39.69 -11.93
CA ILE A 385 12.51 -40.16 -11.98
C ILE A 385 11.56 -39.03 -12.37
N ALA A 386 11.87 -37.78 -11.99
CA ALA A 386 11.04 -36.60 -12.26
C ALA A 386 11.33 -35.96 -13.63
N ASP A 387 12.41 -36.38 -14.31
CA ASP A 387 12.85 -35.85 -15.62
C ASP A 387 12.20 -36.61 -16.80
N LYS A 388 10.89 -36.86 -16.71
CA LYS A 388 10.10 -37.53 -17.76
C LYS A 388 8.84 -36.74 -18.06
N LEU A 389 8.47 -36.66 -19.34
CA LEU A 389 7.18 -36.10 -19.75
C LEU A 389 6.07 -37.11 -19.48
N TYR A 390 4.98 -36.63 -18.89
CA TYR A 390 3.77 -37.41 -18.64
C TYR A 390 2.69 -36.93 -19.60
N ALA A 391 1.97 -37.87 -20.21
CA ALA A 391 0.81 -37.57 -21.05
C ALA A 391 -0.43 -38.18 -20.42
N ASN A 392 -1.54 -37.45 -20.47
CA ASN A 392 -2.81 -37.97 -19.99
C ASN A 392 -3.31 -39.11 -20.90
N SER A 393 -3.40 -40.33 -20.35
CA SER A 393 -3.89 -41.52 -21.04
C SER A 393 -5.35 -41.41 -21.53
N ALA A 394 -6.11 -40.43 -21.05
CA ALA A 394 -7.49 -40.18 -21.47
C ALA A 394 -7.61 -39.40 -22.80
N ILE A 395 -6.52 -38.77 -23.28
CA ILE A 395 -6.53 -38.04 -24.55
C ILE A 395 -6.14 -39.01 -25.67
N GLN A 396 -7.14 -39.70 -26.21
CA GLN A 396 -6.98 -40.60 -27.34
C GLN A 396 -7.45 -39.90 -28.64
N PRO A 397 -6.68 -39.95 -29.74
CA PRO A 397 -7.16 -39.46 -31.01
C PRO A 397 -8.42 -40.23 -31.43
N LEU A 398 -9.49 -39.50 -31.75
CA LEU A 398 -10.75 -40.10 -32.17
C LEU A 398 -10.51 -40.94 -33.44
N GLY A 399 -10.87 -42.23 -33.39
CA GLY A 399 -10.78 -43.16 -34.52
C GLY A 399 -9.60 -44.14 -34.51
N HIS A 400 -8.76 -44.18 -33.47
CA HIS A 400 -7.73 -45.23 -33.32
C HIS A 400 -8.02 -46.09 -32.08
N PRO A 401 -7.91 -47.43 -32.12
CA PRO A 401 -8.07 -48.27 -30.92
C PRO A 401 -6.88 -48.07 -29.96
N ALA A 402 -7.11 -48.22 -28.66
CA ALA A 402 -6.10 -47.97 -27.64
C ALA A 402 -4.94 -48.96 -27.78
N MET A 403 -3.78 -48.50 -28.24
CA MET A 403 -2.57 -49.34 -28.24
C MET A 403 -2.06 -49.44 -26.80
N ALA A 404 -2.44 -50.51 -26.11
CA ALA A 404 -1.68 -51.01 -24.99
C ALA A 404 -0.40 -51.65 -25.55
N GLU A 405 0.70 -50.90 -25.55
CA GLU A 405 2.02 -51.45 -25.85
C GLU A 405 2.39 -52.47 -24.75
N ARG A 406 2.29 -53.76 -25.07
CA ARG A 406 2.83 -54.83 -24.24
C ARG A 406 4.35 -54.77 -24.31
N LEU A 407 4.98 -54.19 -23.29
CA LEU A 407 6.40 -54.41 -23.01
C LEU A 407 6.64 -55.91 -22.85
N THR A 408 7.27 -56.51 -23.87
CA THR A 408 7.64 -57.93 -23.87
C THR A 408 8.99 -58.04 -23.16
N ILE A 409 8.98 -58.42 -21.89
CA ILE A 409 10.22 -58.72 -21.14
C ILE A 409 10.63 -60.15 -21.47
N ALA A 410 11.76 -60.31 -22.15
CA ALA A 410 12.43 -61.60 -22.32
C ALA A 410 13.32 -61.90 -21.10
N GLY A 411 12.97 -62.96 -20.36
CA GLY A 411 13.92 -63.77 -19.56
C GLY A 411 14.07 -63.46 -18.06
N GLN A 412 13.36 -64.17 -17.20
CA GLN A 412 13.85 -65.33 -16.42
C GLN A 412 12.75 -65.75 -15.42
N ILE A 413 12.34 -67.02 -15.49
CA ILE A 413 11.35 -67.61 -14.58
C ILE A 413 12.09 -68.01 -13.29
N GLY A 414 12.01 -67.16 -12.27
CA GLY A 414 12.27 -67.54 -10.88
C GLY A 414 10.98 -68.00 -10.21
N GLN A 415 10.99 -69.18 -9.59
CA GLN A 415 9.84 -69.78 -8.90
C GLN A 415 9.33 -68.91 -7.72
N PRO A 416 8.03 -69.01 -7.37
CA PRO A 416 7.46 -68.20 -6.29
C PRO A 416 7.93 -68.70 -4.91
N THR A 417 8.46 -67.79 -4.10
CA THR A 417 8.67 -68.00 -2.65
C THR A 417 7.41 -67.55 -1.90
N PRO A 418 7.02 -68.19 -0.77
CA PRO A 418 5.69 -68.04 -0.19
C PRO A 418 5.48 -66.70 0.49
N ALA A 419 4.22 -66.28 0.55
CA ALA A 419 3.77 -65.04 1.19
C ALA A 419 4.05 -65.00 2.70
N ASP A 420 4.88 -64.06 3.13
CA ASP A 420 4.89 -63.60 4.52
C ASP A 420 3.81 -62.54 4.72
N GLN A 421 2.86 -62.91 5.57
CA GLN A 421 1.74 -62.11 6.04
C GLN A 421 2.25 -61.00 6.95
N TYR A 422 1.86 -59.74 6.67
CA TYR A 422 1.81 -58.70 7.68
C TYR A 422 0.35 -58.25 7.89
N PRO A 423 -0.11 -58.12 9.14
CA PRO A 423 -1.52 -57.90 9.46
C PRO A 423 -1.97 -56.45 9.16
N ILE A 424 -3.19 -56.32 8.63
CA ILE A 424 -3.89 -55.05 8.52
C ILE A 424 -4.22 -54.56 9.93
N VAL A 425 -3.58 -53.49 10.38
CA VAL A 425 -3.95 -52.78 11.62
C VAL A 425 -5.10 -51.83 11.29
N VAL A 426 -6.30 -52.16 11.75
CA VAL A 426 -7.47 -51.27 11.75
C VAL A 426 -7.36 -50.33 12.96
N PRO A 427 -7.44 -48.99 12.79
CA PRO A 427 -7.50 -48.08 13.94
C PRO A 427 -8.87 -48.17 14.66
N PRO A 428 -8.90 -48.05 16.00
CA PRO A 428 -10.09 -48.32 16.81
C PRO A 428 -11.13 -47.20 16.76
N ALA A 429 -12.40 -47.59 16.86
CA ALA A 429 -13.55 -46.71 16.99
C ALA A 429 -13.51 -45.90 18.31
N THR A 430 -13.85 -44.62 18.24
CA THR A 430 -14.07 -43.77 19.43
C THR A 430 -15.58 -43.63 19.69
N PRO A 431 -16.07 -43.82 20.94
CA PRO A 431 -17.48 -43.69 21.26
C PRO A 431 -17.83 -42.31 21.83
N GLY A 432 -18.95 -41.74 21.37
CA GLY A 432 -19.75 -40.76 22.11
C GLY A 432 -19.85 -39.35 21.53
N GLY A 433 -21.09 -38.87 21.29
CA GLY A 433 -21.43 -37.44 21.37
C GLY A 433 -22.15 -36.80 20.18
N SER A 434 -23.49 -36.90 20.17
CA SER A 434 -24.49 -36.02 19.54
C SER A 434 -24.35 -35.65 18.05
N ALA A 435 -25.00 -36.42 17.18
CA ALA A 435 -25.50 -35.94 15.90
C ALA A 435 -27.02 -36.04 15.89
N THR A 436 -27.69 -34.89 15.83
CA THR A 436 -29.13 -34.75 15.55
C THR A 436 -29.42 -35.34 14.17
N PRO A 437 -30.49 -36.12 13.97
CA PRO A 437 -30.74 -36.79 12.70
C PRO A 437 -31.31 -35.81 11.68
N VAL A 438 -30.70 -35.75 10.50
CA VAL A 438 -31.27 -35.09 9.32
C VAL A 438 -32.50 -35.91 8.87
N PRO A 439 -33.68 -35.31 8.64
CA PRO A 439 -34.84 -36.05 8.17
C PRO A 439 -34.66 -36.54 6.74
N ARG A 440 -34.96 -37.82 6.50
CA ARG A 440 -35.18 -38.40 5.17
C ARG A 440 -36.34 -37.69 4.47
N LEU A 441 -36.08 -37.06 3.33
CA LEU A 441 -37.13 -36.62 2.41
C LEU A 441 -37.75 -37.82 1.69
N VAL A 442 -39.08 -37.88 1.75
CA VAL A 442 -39.96 -38.83 1.05
C VAL A 442 -39.94 -38.54 -0.45
N PRO A 443 -39.90 -39.54 -1.35
CA PRO A 443 -39.90 -39.31 -2.79
C PRO A 443 -41.32 -39.07 -3.30
N GLY A 444 -41.56 -37.90 -3.89
CA GLY A 444 -42.84 -37.55 -4.53
C GLY A 444 -42.65 -36.65 -5.75
N LEU A 445 -42.79 -37.25 -6.94
CA LEU A 445 -42.97 -36.71 -8.30
C LEU A 445 -41.94 -35.70 -8.88
N PRO A 446 -41.71 -35.72 -10.21
CA PRO A 446 -40.55 -35.09 -10.83
C PRO A 446 -40.74 -33.57 -10.94
N ALA A 447 -39.84 -32.79 -10.35
CA ALA A 447 -39.71 -31.38 -10.70
C ALA A 447 -39.22 -31.31 -12.15
N SER A 448 -40.11 -30.94 -13.07
CA SER A 448 -39.72 -30.53 -14.42
C SER A 448 -38.63 -29.47 -14.31
N GLU A 449 -37.54 -29.62 -15.09
CA GLU A 449 -36.47 -28.63 -15.12
C GLU A 449 -37.06 -27.23 -15.37
N PRO A 450 -36.62 -26.21 -14.61
CA PRO A 450 -37.19 -24.87 -14.72
C PRO A 450 -36.96 -24.31 -16.11
N SER A 451 -37.95 -23.60 -16.65
CA SER A 451 -37.85 -23.06 -18.01
C SER A 451 -36.63 -22.12 -18.14
N PRO A 452 -35.93 -22.09 -19.31
CA PRO A 452 -34.79 -21.20 -19.51
C PRO A 452 -35.13 -19.72 -19.29
N LYS A 453 -36.39 -19.33 -19.55
CA LYS A 453 -36.89 -17.98 -19.27
C LYS A 453 -37.05 -17.73 -17.77
N ALA A 454 -37.53 -18.69 -16.99
CA ALA A 454 -37.63 -18.54 -15.53
C ALA A 454 -36.24 -18.35 -14.88
N LEU A 455 -35.21 -19.06 -15.35
CA LEU A 455 -33.83 -18.88 -14.86
C LEU A 455 -33.29 -17.46 -15.07
N LYS A 456 -33.66 -16.82 -16.20
CA LYS A 456 -33.33 -15.42 -16.44
C LYS A 456 -34.03 -14.50 -15.43
N TYR A 457 -35.33 -14.69 -15.22
CA TYR A 457 -36.11 -13.85 -14.31
C TYR A 457 -35.74 -14.06 -12.84
N ILE A 458 -35.21 -15.22 -12.44
CA ILE A 458 -34.63 -15.42 -11.09
C ILE A 458 -33.48 -14.45 -10.84
N ARG A 459 -32.57 -14.27 -11.82
CA ARG A 459 -31.45 -13.34 -11.70
C ARG A 459 -31.94 -11.88 -11.63
N ASP A 460 -32.92 -11.53 -12.45
CA ASP A 460 -33.47 -10.17 -12.51
C ASP A 460 -34.23 -9.80 -11.21
N ILE A 461 -35.01 -10.73 -10.65
CA ILE A 461 -35.66 -10.56 -9.34
C ILE A 461 -34.60 -10.43 -8.25
N GLY A 462 -33.56 -11.26 -8.25
CA GLY A 462 -32.44 -11.18 -7.31
C GLY A 462 -31.70 -9.83 -7.36
N GLY A 463 -31.53 -9.25 -8.56
CA GLY A 463 -30.96 -7.92 -8.74
C GLY A 463 -31.82 -6.81 -8.13
N HIS A 464 -33.14 -6.90 -8.25
CA HIS A 464 -34.06 -5.94 -7.61
C HIS A 464 -34.10 -6.06 -6.09
N ILE A 465 -34.01 -7.28 -5.55
CA ILE A 465 -33.89 -7.52 -4.10
C ILE A 465 -32.57 -6.96 -3.56
N GLY A 466 -31.45 -7.17 -4.28
CA GLY A 466 -30.15 -6.59 -3.94
C GLY A 466 -30.13 -5.06 -3.95
N GLY A 467 -31.05 -4.43 -4.69
CA GLY A 467 -31.30 -2.99 -4.69
C GLY A 467 -32.28 -2.50 -3.60
N GLY A 468 -32.67 -3.36 -2.65
CA GLY A 468 -33.51 -3.00 -1.50
C GLY A 468 -35.02 -3.08 -1.73
N LYS A 469 -35.49 -3.63 -2.86
CA LYS A 469 -36.93 -3.81 -3.14
C LYS A 469 -37.45 -5.13 -2.56
N SER A 470 -38.72 -5.14 -2.15
CA SER A 470 -39.40 -6.38 -1.77
C SER A 470 -39.63 -7.29 -2.99
N ILE A 471 -39.81 -8.60 -2.78
CA ILE A 471 -40.11 -9.56 -3.86
C ILE A 471 -41.36 -9.14 -4.64
N GLN A 472 -42.39 -8.63 -3.95
CA GLN A 472 -43.64 -8.16 -4.56
C GLN A 472 -43.39 -6.95 -5.48
N GLU A 473 -42.56 -5.99 -5.06
CA GLU A 473 -42.19 -4.84 -5.87
C GLU A 473 -41.32 -5.24 -7.07
N ALA A 474 -40.39 -6.18 -6.89
CA ALA A 474 -39.56 -6.70 -7.97
C ALA A 474 -40.40 -7.39 -9.06
N VAL A 475 -41.34 -8.23 -8.67
CA VAL A 475 -42.26 -8.93 -9.60
C VAL A 475 -43.17 -7.93 -10.31
N ARG A 476 -43.69 -6.92 -9.61
CA ARG A 476 -44.54 -5.89 -10.23
C ARG A 476 -43.81 -5.10 -11.32
N VAL A 477 -42.56 -4.70 -11.06
CA VAL A 477 -41.71 -4.02 -12.05
C VAL A 477 -41.46 -4.88 -13.28
N LEU A 478 -41.30 -6.19 -13.11
CA LEU A 478 -41.07 -7.11 -14.22
C LEU A 478 -42.34 -7.38 -15.03
N LEU A 479 -43.50 -7.49 -14.38
CA LEU A 479 -44.79 -7.66 -15.06
C LEU A 479 -45.19 -6.41 -15.85
N ASP A 480 -44.93 -5.21 -15.33
CA ASP A 480 -45.16 -3.96 -16.06
C ASP A 480 -44.28 -3.85 -17.31
N LYS A 481 -43.06 -4.42 -17.27
CA LYS A 481 -42.10 -4.36 -18.37
C LYS A 481 -42.27 -5.49 -19.39
N TYR A 482 -42.68 -6.68 -18.94
CA TYR A 482 -42.79 -7.90 -19.74
C TYR A 482 -44.13 -8.63 -19.47
N PRO A 483 -45.27 -8.04 -19.87
CA PRO A 483 -46.58 -8.62 -19.59
C PRO A 483 -46.82 -9.96 -20.32
N ALA A 484 -46.10 -10.22 -21.42
CA ALA A 484 -46.20 -11.47 -22.18
C ALA A 484 -45.47 -12.66 -21.52
N ASP A 485 -44.63 -12.42 -20.51
CA ASP A 485 -43.82 -13.45 -19.84
C ASP A 485 -44.33 -13.75 -18.41
N GLU A 486 -45.61 -13.48 -18.13
CA GLU A 486 -46.22 -13.65 -16.79
C GLU A 486 -45.98 -15.04 -16.19
N GLU A 487 -46.11 -16.10 -16.99
CA GLU A 487 -45.96 -17.49 -16.54
C GLU A 487 -44.53 -17.81 -16.09
N ALA A 488 -43.52 -17.31 -16.84
CA ALA A 488 -42.12 -17.49 -16.50
C ALA A 488 -41.69 -16.65 -15.28
N ILE A 489 -42.28 -15.46 -15.09
CA ILE A 489 -42.05 -14.62 -13.91
C ILE A 489 -42.69 -15.26 -12.67
N ARG A 490 -43.86 -15.90 -12.82
CA ARG A 490 -44.54 -16.63 -11.75
C ARG A 490 -43.74 -17.88 -11.33
N GLU A 491 -43.25 -18.65 -12.30
CA GLU A 491 -42.36 -19.80 -12.08
C GLU A 491 -41.08 -19.38 -11.33
N ALA A 492 -40.43 -18.30 -11.78
CA ALA A 492 -39.25 -17.74 -11.11
C ALA A 492 -39.51 -17.30 -9.66
N CYS A 493 -40.68 -16.68 -9.40
CA CYS A 493 -41.10 -16.28 -8.07
C CYS A 493 -41.31 -17.50 -7.15
N GLY A 494 -41.97 -18.55 -7.63
CA GLY A 494 -42.16 -19.80 -6.90
C GLY A 494 -40.84 -20.44 -6.47
N LEU A 495 -39.89 -20.53 -7.40
CA LEU A 495 -38.55 -21.10 -7.14
C LEU A 495 -37.72 -20.28 -6.13
N ILE A 496 -37.92 -18.97 -6.08
CA ILE A 496 -37.26 -18.11 -5.07
C ILE A 496 -37.89 -18.32 -3.70
N ILE A 497 -39.22 -18.41 -3.62
CA ILE A 497 -39.93 -18.65 -2.35
C ILE A 497 -39.56 -20.03 -1.79
N GLU A 498 -39.51 -21.07 -2.62
CA GLU A 498 -39.08 -22.43 -2.22
C GLU A 498 -37.64 -22.51 -1.73
N ARG A 499 -36.76 -21.58 -2.15
CA ARG A 499 -35.37 -21.50 -1.68
C ARG A 499 -35.18 -20.68 -0.40
N THR A 500 -36.18 -19.88 -0.02
CA THR A 500 -36.10 -18.94 1.11
C THR A 500 -36.78 -19.50 2.38
N VAL A 501 -37.55 -20.58 2.26
CA VAL A 501 -38.11 -21.40 3.36
C VAL A 501 -37.24 -22.63 3.56
#